data_AF-A0A840RCU2-F1
#
_entry.id   AF-A0A840RCU2-F1
#
_cell.length_a   1.000
_cell.length_b   1.000
_cell.length_c   1.000
_cell.angle_alpha   90.00
_cell.angle_beta   90.00
_cell.angle_gamma   90.00
#
_symmetry.space_group_name_H-M   'P 1'
#
loop_
_entity.id
_entity.type
_entity.pdbx_description
1 polymer ?
#
loop_
_entity_poly.entity_id
_entity_poly.type
_entity_poly.pdbx_seq_one_letter_code
_entity_poly.pdbx_strand_id
1 'polypeptide(L)'
;MPASSCAIATGDSIKAIGQVVTWILVFVGWKVVSGGNDRRERRKEVRSVLNDVNKRIETLHQNAIKYFMTDPVDTAECEKLALGIIDDMDRLSTLVSVVLPGLQKTFKNASGPIRKFRQAVTGGNFQSKARAITPPTDPLYAAIANAEKQLIVALEQTFASSYKR
;
A
#
# COMPACT_ATOMS: atom_id res chain seq x y z
N MET A 1 38.01 57.83 -47.68
CA MET A 1 38.28 57.12 -46.39
C MET A 1 37.16 57.51 -45.45
N PRO A 2 36.47 56.58 -44.73
CA PRO A 2 36.91 55.27 -44.26
C PRO A 2 36.04 54.09 -44.74
N ALA A 3 36.62 52.90 -44.77
CA ALA A 3 35.91 51.62 -44.80
C ALA A 3 36.13 50.99 -43.42
N SER A 4 35.07 50.82 -42.64
CA SER A 4 35.15 50.07 -41.38
C SER A 4 33.78 49.55 -40.98
N SER A 5 33.82 48.33 -40.43
CA SER A 5 32.78 47.66 -39.66
C SER A 5 31.85 46.73 -40.46
N CYS A 6 32.27 45.48 -40.63
CA CYS A 6 31.36 44.36 -40.90
C CYS A 6 31.81 43.02 -40.28
N ALA A 7 32.70 43.03 -39.27
CA ALA A 7 33.33 41.81 -38.77
C ALA A 7 32.94 41.38 -37.34
N ILE A 8 32.00 42.07 -36.66
CA ILE A 8 31.72 41.80 -35.23
C ILE A 8 30.47 40.91 -35.02
N ALA A 9 29.62 40.73 -36.02
CA ALA A 9 28.31 40.08 -35.82
C ALA A 9 28.36 38.55 -35.59
N THR A 10 29.43 37.85 -35.96
CA THR A 10 29.46 36.37 -35.90
C THR A 10 29.83 35.80 -34.52
N GLY A 11 30.63 36.51 -33.71
CA GLY A 11 31.07 36.04 -32.41
C GLY A 11 29.99 36.09 -31.32
N ASP A 12 29.10 37.08 -31.38
CA ASP A 12 28.05 37.26 -30.38
C ASP A 12 26.86 36.31 -30.61
N SER A 13 26.57 35.97 -31.86
CA SER A 13 25.55 34.96 -32.19
C SER A 13 25.91 33.56 -31.68
N ILE A 14 27.19 33.18 -31.75
CA ILE A 14 27.67 31.87 -31.26
C ILE A 14 27.54 31.78 -29.73
N LYS A 15 27.86 32.86 -29.00
CA LYS A 15 27.69 32.94 -27.54
C LYS A 15 26.21 32.83 -27.14
N ALA A 16 25.33 33.53 -27.86
CA ALA A 16 23.90 33.48 -27.61
C ALA A 16 23.33 32.07 -27.82
N ILE A 17 23.72 31.38 -28.91
CA ILE A 17 23.31 30.00 -29.18
C ILE A 17 23.81 29.04 -28.09
N GLY A 18 25.08 29.16 -27.69
CA GLY A 18 25.65 28.33 -26.62
C GLY A 18 24.89 28.49 -25.29
N GLN A 19 24.49 29.71 -24.95
CA GLN A 19 23.72 29.98 -23.73
C GLN A 19 22.31 29.35 -23.82
N VAL A 20 21.63 29.47 -24.95
CA VAL A 20 20.31 28.85 -25.17
C VAL A 20 20.37 27.32 -25.08
N VAL A 21 21.37 26.69 -25.71
CA VAL A 21 21.57 25.23 -25.64
C VAL A 21 21.81 24.77 -24.20
N THR A 22 22.61 25.52 -23.45
CA THR A 22 22.87 25.23 -22.03
C THR A 22 21.57 25.26 -21.22
N TRP A 23 20.75 26.30 -21.39
CA TRP A 23 19.45 26.40 -20.71
C TRP A 23 18.51 25.25 -21.08
N ILE A 24 18.46 24.83 -22.35
CA ILE A 24 17.65 23.68 -22.78
C ILE A 24 18.11 22.40 -22.09
N LEU A 25 19.42 22.13 -22.06
CA LEU A 25 19.97 20.95 -21.39
C LEU A 25 19.68 20.96 -19.88
N VAL A 26 19.76 22.12 -19.22
CA VAL A 26 19.41 22.27 -17.80
C VAL A 26 17.94 21.95 -17.57
N PHE A 27 17.02 22.50 -18.38
CA PHE A 27 15.59 22.23 -18.25
C PHE A 27 15.25 20.75 -18.49
N VAL A 28 15.86 20.12 -19.50
CA VAL A 28 15.68 18.69 -19.77
C VAL A 28 16.24 17.84 -18.64
N GLY A 29 17.44 18.15 -18.17
CA GLY A 29 18.07 17.47 -17.03
C GLY A 29 17.22 17.59 -15.77
N TRP A 30 16.70 18.78 -15.48
CA TRP A 30 15.82 18.99 -14.33
C TRP A 30 14.53 18.18 -14.46
N LYS A 31 13.88 18.14 -15.63
CA LYS A 31 12.67 17.34 -15.84
C LYS A 31 12.90 15.83 -15.66
N VAL A 32 14.04 15.32 -16.12
CA VAL A 32 14.39 13.90 -15.96
C VAL A 32 14.63 13.57 -14.48
N VAL A 33 15.40 14.43 -13.79
CA VAL A 33 15.72 14.23 -12.37
C VAL A 33 14.49 14.39 -11.48
N SER A 34 13.66 15.41 -11.71
CA SER A 34 12.43 15.64 -10.93
C SER A 34 11.43 14.51 -11.10
N GLY A 35 11.23 14.02 -12.34
CA GLY A 35 10.37 12.88 -12.59
C GLY A 35 10.87 11.59 -11.93
N GLY A 36 12.19 11.40 -11.85
CA GLY A 36 12.80 10.28 -11.12
C GLY A 36 12.59 10.38 -9.62
N ASN A 37 12.72 11.59 -9.06
CA ASN A 37 12.50 11.85 -7.64
C ASN A 37 11.04 11.58 -7.23
N ASP A 38 10.07 12.12 -7.97
CA ASP A 38 8.64 11.96 -7.67
C ASP A 38 8.20 10.49 -7.69
N ARG A 39 8.73 9.70 -8.64
CA ARG A 39 8.47 8.25 -8.70
C ARG A 39 9.02 7.52 -7.48
N ARG A 40 10.20 7.91 -6.98
CA ARG A 40 10.82 7.29 -5.80
C ARG A 40 10.05 7.64 -4.54
N GLU A 41 9.67 8.90 -4.37
CA GLU A 41 8.88 9.33 -3.22
C GLU A 41 7.51 8.65 -3.20
N ARG A 42 6.79 8.62 -4.32
CA ARG A 42 5.51 7.89 -4.41
C ARG A 42 5.65 6.40 -4.10
N ARG A 43 6.75 5.75 -4.52
CA ARG A 43 7.00 4.34 -4.19
C ARG A 43 7.20 4.14 -2.68
N LYS A 44 7.88 5.06 -1.99
CA LYS A 44 8.06 5.00 -0.54
C LYS A 44 6.75 5.20 0.20
N GLU A 45 5.93 6.16 -0.23
CA GLU A 45 4.60 6.39 0.34
C GLU A 45 3.71 5.14 0.25
N VAL A 46 3.61 4.56 -0.96
CA VAL A 46 2.84 3.32 -1.16
C VAL A 46 3.41 2.17 -0.31
N ARG A 47 4.75 2.05 -0.23
CA ARG A 47 5.39 1.02 0.60
C ARG A 47 5.08 1.21 2.09
N SER A 48 5.08 2.45 2.57
CA SER A 48 4.74 2.77 3.95
C SER A 48 3.31 2.34 4.28
N VAL A 49 2.35 2.74 3.44
CA VAL A 49 0.93 2.36 3.64
C VAL A 49 0.75 0.85 3.57
N LEU A 50 1.44 0.17 2.64
CA LEU A 50 1.39 -1.29 2.55
C LEU A 50 1.93 -1.97 3.81
N ASN A 51 3.03 -1.46 4.39
CA ASN A 51 3.56 -1.99 5.64
C ASN A 51 2.57 -1.81 6.80
N ASP A 52 1.88 -0.67 6.86
CA ASP A 52 0.85 -0.43 7.88
C ASP A 52 -0.37 -1.34 7.71
N VAL A 53 -0.76 -1.61 6.45
CA VAL A 53 -1.80 -2.60 6.12
C VAL A 53 -1.38 -4.00 6.57
N ASN A 54 -0.15 -4.43 6.27
CA ASN A 54 0.35 -5.74 6.68
C ASN A 54 0.34 -5.91 8.20
N LYS A 55 0.83 -4.91 8.95
CA LYS A 55 0.77 -4.92 10.43
C LYS A 55 -0.66 -5.04 10.95
N ARG A 56 -1.62 -4.36 10.31
CA ARG A 56 -3.04 -4.46 10.71
C ARG A 56 -3.61 -5.85 10.45
N ILE A 57 -3.24 -6.49 9.34
CA ILE A 57 -3.64 -7.88 9.04
C ILE A 57 -3.10 -8.82 10.12
N GLU A 58 -1.82 -8.68 10.50
CA GLU A 58 -1.19 -9.47 11.55
C GLU A 58 -1.88 -9.27 12.92
N THR A 59 -2.17 -8.02 13.29
CA THR A 59 -2.92 -7.71 14.51
C THR A 59 -4.33 -8.32 14.50
N LEU A 60 -5.03 -8.25 13.36
CA LEU A 60 -6.35 -8.88 13.20
C LEU A 60 -6.29 -10.40 13.35
N HIS A 61 -5.27 -11.04 12.80
CA HIS A 61 -5.03 -12.47 12.97
C HIS A 61 -4.81 -12.81 14.45
N GLN A 62 -3.94 -12.09 15.15
CA GLN A 62 -3.69 -12.31 16.57
C GLN A 62 -4.95 -12.10 17.42
N ASN A 63 -5.72 -11.04 17.14
CA ASN A 63 -6.98 -10.76 17.83
C ASN A 63 -8.03 -11.85 17.55
N ALA A 64 -8.10 -12.36 16.32
CA ALA A 64 -9.00 -13.45 15.96
C ALA A 64 -8.66 -14.74 16.70
N ILE A 65 -7.38 -15.13 16.74
CA ILE A 65 -6.93 -16.28 17.54
C ILE A 65 -7.33 -16.09 19.00
N LYS A 66 -6.99 -14.94 19.58
CA LYS A 66 -7.28 -14.62 20.97
C LYS A 66 -8.78 -14.72 21.24
N TYR A 67 -9.62 -14.15 20.38
CA TYR A 67 -11.07 -14.23 20.49
C TYR A 67 -11.59 -15.67 20.54
N PHE A 68 -11.13 -16.54 19.64
CA PHE A 68 -11.57 -17.94 19.61
C PHE A 68 -11.04 -18.79 20.77
N MET A 69 -9.93 -18.38 21.39
CA MET A 69 -9.36 -19.02 22.59
C MET A 69 -9.98 -18.50 23.90
N THR A 70 -10.48 -17.27 23.93
CA THR A 70 -11.14 -16.69 25.12
C THR A 70 -12.46 -17.39 25.39
N ASP A 71 -12.74 -17.66 26.67
CA ASP A 71 -14.02 -18.22 27.12
C ASP A 71 -15.16 -17.23 26.86
N PRO A 72 -16.27 -17.63 26.21
CA PRO A 72 -17.44 -16.78 26.04
C PRO A 72 -18.11 -16.33 27.34
N VAL A 73 -17.86 -17.01 28.47
CA VAL A 73 -18.32 -16.58 29.80
C VAL A 73 -17.61 -15.30 30.26
N ASP A 74 -16.36 -15.08 29.83
CA ASP A 74 -15.66 -13.80 29.98
C ASP A 74 -16.17 -12.77 28.95
N THR A 75 -17.43 -12.41 29.16
CA THR A 75 -18.25 -11.61 28.25
C THR A 75 -17.62 -10.26 27.91
N ALA A 76 -16.96 -9.57 28.85
CA ALA A 76 -16.41 -8.25 28.62
C ALA A 76 -15.17 -8.26 27.72
N GLU A 77 -14.21 -9.17 27.94
CA GLU A 77 -13.02 -9.26 27.08
C GLU A 77 -13.39 -9.81 25.69
N CYS A 78 -14.23 -10.84 25.65
CA CYS A 78 -14.73 -11.44 24.41
C CYS A 78 -15.47 -10.42 23.53
N GLU A 79 -16.35 -9.61 24.12
CA GLU A 79 -17.08 -8.55 23.40
C GLU A 79 -16.14 -7.45 22.90
N LYS A 80 -15.19 -7.01 23.74
CA LYS A 80 -14.17 -6.02 23.34
C LYS A 80 -13.34 -6.52 22.15
N LEU A 81 -12.94 -7.78 22.15
CA LEU A 81 -12.20 -8.39 21.04
C LEU A 81 -13.06 -8.47 19.77
N ALA A 82 -14.33 -8.88 19.88
CA ALA A 82 -15.24 -8.95 18.73
C ALA A 82 -15.46 -7.57 18.09
N LEU A 83 -15.71 -6.54 18.91
CA LEU A 83 -15.88 -5.16 18.43
C LEU A 83 -14.59 -4.62 17.81
N GLY A 84 -13.44 -4.89 18.42
CA GLY A 84 -12.13 -4.52 17.88
C GLY A 84 -11.87 -5.16 16.52
N ILE A 85 -12.16 -6.45 16.37
CA ILE A 85 -12.03 -7.17 15.09
C ILE A 85 -12.92 -6.54 14.01
N ILE A 86 -14.15 -6.15 14.33
CA ILE A 86 -15.06 -5.52 13.37
C ILE A 86 -14.52 -4.16 12.92
N ASP A 87 -14.18 -3.27 13.86
CA ASP A 87 -13.65 -1.93 13.55
C ASP A 87 -12.35 -2.03 12.74
N ASP A 88 -11.40 -2.88 13.17
CA ASP A 88 -10.15 -3.06 12.44
C ASP A 88 -10.36 -3.67 11.05
N MET A 89 -11.35 -4.56 10.87
CA MET A 89 -11.68 -5.12 9.56
C MET A 89 -12.29 -4.07 8.62
N ASP A 90 -13.17 -3.20 9.11
CA ASP A 90 -13.76 -2.12 8.31
C ASP A 90 -12.70 -1.07 7.92
N ARG A 91 -11.76 -0.76 8.84
CA ARG A 91 -10.59 0.08 8.55
C ARG A 91 -9.67 -0.57 7.52
N LEU A 92 -9.36 -1.86 7.66
CA LEU A 92 -8.57 -2.61 6.69
C LEU A 92 -9.23 -2.58 5.31
N SER A 93 -10.55 -2.79 5.26
CA SER A 93 -11.33 -2.71 4.02
C SER A 93 -11.22 -1.35 3.35
N THR A 94 -11.28 -0.27 4.13
CA THR A 94 -11.11 1.10 3.62
C THR A 94 -9.70 1.33 3.09
N LEU A 95 -8.67 0.90 3.81
CA LEU A 95 -7.28 1.04 3.37
C LEU A 95 -7.03 0.31 2.04
N VAL A 96 -7.52 -0.93 1.93
CA VAL A 96 -7.29 -1.77 0.75
C VAL A 96 -8.16 -1.36 -0.44
N SER A 97 -9.41 -0.94 -0.21
CA SER A 97 -10.37 -0.67 -1.29
C SER A 97 -10.39 0.79 -1.75
N VAL A 98 -9.94 1.72 -0.90
CA VAL A 98 -10.00 3.16 -1.18
C VAL A 98 -8.60 3.78 -1.21
N VAL A 99 -7.84 3.66 -0.12
CA VAL A 99 -6.56 4.38 0.03
C VAL A 99 -5.50 3.84 -0.92
N LEU A 100 -5.25 2.53 -0.92
CA LEU A 100 -4.26 1.92 -1.81
C LEU A 100 -4.57 2.16 -3.30
N PRO A 101 -5.83 2.00 -3.78
CA PRO A 101 -6.19 2.37 -5.16
C PRO A 101 -6.05 3.86 -5.49
N GLY A 102 -6.28 4.74 -4.51
CA GLY A 102 -6.07 6.18 -4.65
C GLY A 102 -4.58 6.53 -4.85
N LEU A 103 -3.70 5.86 -4.11
CA LEU A 103 -2.25 6.01 -4.26
C LEU A 103 -1.72 5.29 -5.50
N GLN A 104 -2.28 4.14 -5.86
CA GLN A 104 -1.89 3.35 -7.01
C GLN A 104 -3.03 2.47 -7.55
N LYS A 105 -3.46 2.74 -8.79
CA LYS A 105 -4.65 2.13 -9.41
C LYS A 105 -4.63 0.60 -9.55
N THR A 106 -3.46 -0.04 -9.49
CA THR A 106 -3.30 -1.50 -9.64
C THR A 106 -3.91 -2.29 -8.47
N PHE A 107 -4.10 -1.67 -7.30
CA PHE A 107 -4.69 -2.30 -6.11
C PHE A 107 -6.19 -2.57 -6.18
N LYS A 108 -6.89 -2.16 -7.25
CA LYS A 108 -8.34 -2.38 -7.41
C LYS A 108 -8.78 -3.85 -7.34
N ASN A 109 -7.88 -4.79 -7.60
CA ASN A 109 -8.18 -6.22 -7.62
C ASN A 109 -7.96 -6.93 -6.28
N ALA A 110 -7.63 -6.20 -5.21
CA ALA A 110 -7.39 -6.78 -3.88
C ALA A 110 -8.68 -7.17 -3.11
N SER A 111 -9.87 -6.90 -3.66
CA SER A 111 -11.17 -7.15 -3.04
C SER A 111 -11.50 -8.63 -2.80
N GLY A 112 -10.99 -9.54 -3.65
CA GLY A 112 -11.17 -10.98 -3.48
C GLY A 112 -10.44 -11.54 -2.24
N PRO A 113 -9.11 -11.36 -2.15
CA PRO A 113 -8.32 -11.80 -1.00
C PRO A 113 -8.80 -11.22 0.33
N ILE A 114 -9.16 -9.92 0.39
CA ILE A 114 -9.66 -9.32 1.63
C ILE A 114 -11.01 -9.91 2.06
N ARG A 115 -11.90 -10.22 1.12
CA ARG A 115 -13.17 -10.90 1.41
C ARG A 115 -12.94 -12.28 2.03
N LYS A 116 -11.99 -13.05 1.48
CA LYS A 116 -11.62 -14.37 2.02
C LYS A 116 -11.05 -14.25 3.44
N PHE A 117 -10.18 -13.27 3.68
CA PHE A 117 -9.64 -13.02 5.01
C PHE A 117 -10.74 -12.65 6.01
N ARG A 118 -11.64 -11.73 5.64
CA ARG A 118 -12.81 -11.40 6.46
C ARG A 118 -13.64 -12.63 6.79
N GLN A 119 -13.98 -13.44 5.79
CA GLN A 119 -14.75 -14.67 5.97
C GLN A 119 -14.07 -15.68 6.90
N ALA A 120 -12.73 -15.78 6.85
CA ALA A 120 -11.98 -16.66 7.74
C ALA A 120 -11.99 -16.15 9.19
N VAL A 121 -11.82 -14.84 9.39
CA VAL A 121 -11.76 -14.21 10.72
C VAL A 121 -13.14 -14.16 11.38
N THR A 122 -14.19 -13.82 10.63
CA THR A 122 -15.56 -13.64 11.16
C THR A 122 -16.50 -14.79 10.82
N GLY A 123 -15.97 -15.94 10.40
CA GLY A 123 -16.76 -17.11 10.01
C GLY A 123 -17.30 -17.91 11.20
N GLY A 124 -18.15 -18.90 10.90
CA GLY A 124 -18.63 -19.87 11.88
C GLY A 124 -19.46 -19.25 13.00
N ASN A 125 -19.01 -19.41 14.24
CA ASN A 125 -19.71 -18.98 15.46
C ASN A 125 -19.26 -17.60 15.98
N PHE A 126 -18.69 -16.75 15.11
CA PHE A 126 -18.31 -15.39 15.49
C PHE A 126 -19.51 -14.62 16.06
N GLN A 127 -19.31 -13.92 17.19
CA GLN A 127 -20.37 -13.25 17.97
C GLN A 127 -21.49 -14.15 18.52
N SER A 128 -21.40 -15.47 18.37
CA SER A 128 -22.39 -16.38 18.96
C SER A 128 -22.20 -16.48 20.46
N LYS A 129 -23.28 -16.30 21.22
CA LYS A 129 -23.32 -16.53 22.67
C LYS A 129 -23.16 -18.01 23.04
N ALA A 130 -23.45 -18.91 22.12
CA ALA A 130 -23.34 -20.36 22.29
C ALA A 130 -22.01 -20.92 21.74
N ARG A 131 -21.03 -20.06 21.43
CA ARG A 131 -19.71 -20.47 20.98
C ARG A 131 -19.04 -21.35 22.05
N ALA A 132 -18.22 -22.31 21.65
CA ALA A 132 -17.31 -22.99 22.55
C ALA A 132 -15.87 -22.51 22.29
N ILE A 133 -15.02 -22.64 23.31
CA ILE A 133 -13.58 -22.40 23.13
C ILE A 133 -13.07 -23.35 22.05
N THR A 134 -12.33 -22.79 21.10
CA THR A 134 -11.77 -23.55 19.99
C THR A 134 -10.40 -24.10 20.40
N PRO A 135 -10.14 -25.41 20.28
CA PRO A 135 -8.86 -25.99 20.70
C PRO A 135 -7.74 -25.52 19.75
N PRO A 136 -6.48 -25.37 20.23
CA PRO A 136 -5.36 -24.89 19.40
C PRO A 136 -5.09 -25.70 18.12
N THR A 137 -5.54 -26.95 18.06
CA THR A 137 -5.41 -27.85 16.90
C THR A 137 -6.50 -27.67 15.85
N ASP A 138 -7.47 -26.78 16.08
CA ASP A 138 -8.60 -26.61 15.18
C ASP A 138 -8.17 -26.08 13.80
N PRO A 139 -8.72 -26.63 12.69
CA PRO A 139 -8.41 -26.18 11.34
C PRO A 139 -8.77 -24.71 11.07
N LEU A 140 -9.63 -24.09 11.87
CA LEU A 140 -9.97 -22.67 11.80
C LEU A 140 -8.73 -21.77 11.84
N TYR A 141 -7.77 -22.06 12.73
CA TYR A 141 -6.56 -21.24 12.85
C TYR A 141 -5.68 -21.34 11.60
N ALA A 142 -5.55 -22.55 11.04
CA ALA A 142 -4.85 -22.75 9.78
C ALA A 142 -5.55 -22.03 8.61
N ALA A 143 -6.89 -22.00 8.61
CA ALA A 143 -7.67 -21.27 7.60
C ALA A 143 -7.45 -19.75 7.70
N ILE A 144 -7.44 -19.18 8.91
CA ILE A 144 -7.14 -17.76 9.14
C ILE A 144 -5.73 -17.42 8.67
N ALA A 145 -4.72 -18.18 9.11
CA ALA A 145 -3.32 -17.96 8.73
C ALA A 145 -3.10 -18.07 7.21
N ASN A 146 -3.75 -19.03 6.56
CA ASN A 146 -3.70 -19.16 5.10
C ASN A 146 -4.35 -17.97 4.39
N ALA A 147 -5.49 -17.48 4.89
CA ALA A 147 -6.17 -16.33 4.31
C ALA A 147 -5.38 -15.02 4.49
N GLU A 148 -4.75 -14.83 5.66
CA GLU A 148 -3.78 -13.75 5.91
C GLU A 148 -2.65 -13.80 4.88
N LYS A 149 -1.99 -14.96 4.75
CA LYS A 149 -0.85 -15.11 3.84
C LYS A 149 -1.25 -14.84 2.40
N GLN A 150 -2.41 -15.30 1.97
CA GLN A 150 -2.94 -15.02 0.64
C GLN A 150 -3.17 -13.52 0.41
N LEU A 151 -3.71 -12.81 1.40
CA LEU A 151 -3.93 -11.37 1.32
C LEU A 151 -2.61 -10.61 1.23
N ILE A 152 -1.66 -10.88 2.12
CA ILE A 152 -0.34 -10.23 2.12
C ILE A 152 0.38 -10.47 0.80
N VAL A 153 0.43 -11.72 0.34
CA VAL A 153 1.08 -12.07 -0.94
C VAL A 153 0.41 -11.35 -2.11
N ALA A 154 -0.93 -11.28 -2.16
CA ALA A 154 -1.62 -10.59 -3.23
C ALA A 154 -1.29 -9.08 -3.25
N LEU A 155 -1.23 -8.44 -2.08
CA LEU A 155 -0.88 -7.02 -1.96
C LEU A 155 0.59 -6.76 -2.37
N GLU A 156 1.52 -7.60 -1.90
CA GLU A 156 2.94 -7.51 -2.25
C GLU A 156 3.20 -7.78 -3.74
N GLN A 157 2.53 -8.76 -4.34
CA GLN A 157 2.62 -9.00 -5.80
C GLN A 157 2.08 -7.82 -6.60
N THR A 158 0.99 -7.20 -6.14
CA THR A 158 0.42 -5.99 -6.77
C THR A 158 1.39 -4.81 -6.67
N PHE A 159 2.05 -4.65 -5.52
CA PHE A 159 3.12 -3.67 -5.36
C PHE A 159 4.30 -3.97 -6.31
N ALA A 160 4.83 -5.19 -6.30
CA ALA A 160 5.98 -5.57 -7.12
C ALA A 160 5.72 -5.38 -8.63
N SER A 161 4.54 -5.77 -9.11
CA SER A 161 4.15 -5.59 -10.53
C SER A 161 4.00 -4.12 -10.92
N SER A 162 3.65 -3.24 -9.97
CA SER A 162 3.51 -1.80 -10.21
C SER A 162 4.83 -1.07 -10.50
N TYR A 163 5.97 -1.65 -10.10
CA TYR A 163 7.29 -1.01 -10.19
C TYR A 163 8.33 -1.83 -10.97
N LYS A 164 7.91 -2.88 -11.69
CA LYS A 164 8.78 -3.75 -12.51
C LYS A 164 9.15 -3.14 -13.88
N ARG A 165 9.21 -1.82 -14.03
CA ARG A 165 9.57 -1.13 -15.28
C ARG A 165 10.86 -0.33 -15.15
#